data_AF-A0AB37KGE8-F1
#
_entry.id   AF-A0AB37KGE8-F1
#
_cell.length_a   1.000
_cell.length_b   1.000
_cell.length_c   1.000
_cell.angle_alpha   90.00
_cell.angle_beta   90.00
_cell.angle_gamma   90.00
#
_symmetry.space_group_name_H-M   'P 1'
#
loop_
_entity.id
_entity.type
_entity.pdbx_description
1 polymer ?
#
loop_
_entity_poly.entity_id
_entity_poly.type
_entity_poly.pdbx_seq_one_letter_code
_entity_poly.pdbx_strand_id
1 'polypeptide(L)'
;MSEDRMMFKKLNVGRKQILFQLITEVFLGVILGSVCHQAITSVSIVDEADVNMPLLIIIFVCMLVFLWTPLWMPQGQVYDINDDNIKVIPQYHISTRWKIILYVLCKNDIFPFIETMPLSSFTGGKFSVDRHAGSWAYSRYTYLLTLYQKDHEVKLAINPMDNGVLLPAGRGGFVFSGYKSREDICNIMKFFEIHQIKIDDPYYMIDALKNPDIVMYDYLESLHIKIRY
;
A
#
# COMPACT_ATOMS: atom_id res chain seq x y z
N MET A 1 -20.58 -21.93 21.00
CA MET A 1 -19.48 -21.74 20.05
C MET A 1 -18.86 -20.40 20.37
N SER A 2 -17.61 -20.35 20.82
CA SER A 2 -16.90 -19.08 20.96
C SER A 2 -16.75 -18.48 19.57
N GLU A 3 -17.47 -17.39 19.31
CA GLU A 3 -17.33 -16.57 18.12
C GLU A 3 -15.89 -16.05 18.10
N ASP A 4 -15.02 -16.71 17.33
CA ASP A 4 -13.81 -16.08 16.82
C ASP A 4 -14.26 -14.94 15.90
N ARG A 5 -14.58 -13.78 16.51
CA ARG A 5 -14.87 -12.55 15.80
C ARG A 5 -13.67 -12.28 14.90
N MET A 6 -13.89 -12.23 13.60
CA MET A 6 -12.88 -11.78 12.65
C MET A 6 -12.55 -10.32 12.95
N MET A 7 -11.55 -10.10 13.80
CA MET A 7 -11.02 -8.78 14.06
C MET A 7 -10.05 -8.45 12.93
N PHE A 8 -10.50 -7.57 12.03
CA PHE A 8 -9.66 -7.01 10.99
C PHE A 8 -8.46 -6.31 11.64
N LYS A 9 -7.26 -6.65 11.19
CA LYS A 9 -6.04 -6.08 11.76
C LYS A 9 -5.82 -4.68 11.18
N LYS A 10 -5.93 -3.69 12.07
CA LYS A 10 -5.74 -2.26 11.75
C LYS A 10 -4.43 -2.02 11.02
N LEU A 11 -4.48 -1.16 10.00
CA LEU A 11 -3.29 -0.66 9.33
C LEU A 11 -2.39 0.03 10.36
N ASN A 12 -1.18 -0.50 10.52
CA ASN A 12 -0.22 0.06 11.45
C ASN A 12 0.45 1.26 10.81
N VAL A 13 0.03 2.46 11.20
CA VAL A 13 0.70 3.74 10.91
C VAL A 13 1.17 4.32 12.23
N GLY A 14 2.37 3.90 12.65
CA GLY A 14 2.95 4.29 13.92
C GLY A 14 4.12 5.24 13.76
N ARG A 15 4.36 6.05 14.79
CA ARG A 15 5.53 6.94 14.89
C ARG A 15 6.84 6.21 14.62
N LYS A 16 7.02 5.00 15.14
CA LYS A 16 8.24 4.20 14.97
C LYS A 16 8.55 3.90 13.49
N GLN A 17 7.52 3.61 12.70
CA GLN A 17 7.70 3.32 11.27
C GLN A 17 8.08 4.58 10.51
N ILE A 18 7.39 5.70 10.76
CA ILE A 18 7.73 6.99 10.14
C ILE A 18 9.17 7.37 10.46
N LEU A 19 9.60 7.25 11.73
CA LEU A 19 10.97 7.54 12.14
C LEU A 19 11.99 6.63 11.43
N PHE A 20 11.72 5.32 11.34
CA PHE A 20 12.59 4.39 10.63
C PHE A 20 12.75 4.75 9.15
N GLN A 21 11.63 5.14 8.51
CA GLN A 21 11.64 5.55 7.11
C GLN A 21 12.46 6.84 6.91
N LEU A 22 12.26 7.84 7.77
CA LEU A 22 13.01 9.09 7.74
C LEU A 22 14.52 8.85 7.93
N ILE A 23 14.92 7.96 8.85
CA ILE A 23 16.33 7.59 9.04
C ILE A 23 16.90 6.96 7.77
N THR A 24 16.13 6.09 7.11
CA THR A 24 16.54 5.44 5.85
C THR A 24 16.70 6.47 4.74
N GLU A 25 15.77 7.42 4.61
CA GLU A 25 15.84 8.51 3.63
C GLU A 25 17.05 9.42 3.87
N VAL A 26 17.32 9.77 5.13
CA VAL A 26 18.51 10.55 5.50
C VAL A 26 19.78 9.78 5.14
N PHE A 27 19.86 8.49 5.47
CA PHE A 27 21.02 7.66 5.14
C PHE A 27 21.27 7.59 3.62
N LEU A 28 20.23 7.35 2.83
CA LEU A 28 20.32 7.34 1.37
C LEU A 28 20.71 8.72 0.81
N GLY A 29 20.22 9.80 1.42
CA GLY A 29 20.54 11.17 1.02
C GLY A 29 22.00 11.51 1.25
N VAL A 30 22.56 11.06 2.37
CA VAL A 30 24.00 11.21 2.68
C VAL A 30 24.85 10.47 1.67
N ILE A 31 24.48 9.23 1.31
CA ILE A 31 25.20 8.45 0.29
C ILE A 31 25.15 9.16 -1.06
N LEU A 32 23.95 9.55 -1.52
CA LEU A 32 23.77 10.19 -2.81
C LEU A 32 24.50 11.54 -2.91
N GLY A 33 24.43 12.36 -1.86
CA GLY A 33 25.18 13.62 -1.79
C GLY A 33 26.69 13.41 -1.85
N SER A 34 27.20 12.38 -1.17
CA SER A 34 28.63 12.04 -1.17
C SER A 34 29.10 11.52 -2.53
N VAL A 35 28.32 10.64 -3.16
CA VAL A 35 28.61 10.10 -4.50
C VAL A 35 28.56 11.21 -5.55
N CYS A 36 27.59 12.13 -5.46
CA CYS A 36 27.48 13.26 -6.35
C CYS A 36 28.67 14.21 -6.22
N HIS A 37 29.11 14.50 -4.98
CA HIS A 37 30.32 15.27 -4.74
C HIS A 37 31.57 14.62 -5.38
N GLN A 38 31.75 13.31 -5.18
CA GLN A 38 32.85 12.56 -5.80
C GLN A 38 32.79 12.60 -7.34
N ALA A 39 31.59 12.46 -7.92
CA ALA A 39 31.41 12.54 -9.36
C ALA A 39 31.78 13.93 -9.90
N ILE A 40 31.34 15.00 -9.24
CA ILE A 40 31.63 16.38 -9.66
C ILE A 40 33.14 16.65 -9.57
N THR A 41 33.76 16.32 -8.45
CA THR A 41 35.21 16.51 -8.24
C THR A 41 36.07 15.68 -9.19
N SER A 42 35.59 14.50 -9.62
CA SER A 42 36.31 13.66 -10.59
C SER A 42 36.30 14.20 -12.03
N VAL A 43 35.36 15.10 -12.36
CA VAL A 43 35.16 15.65 -13.72
C VAL A 43 35.60 17.11 -13.81
N SER A 44 35.70 17.83 -12.69
CA SER A 44 36.17 19.22 -12.67
C SER A 44 37.66 19.30 -13.05
N ILE A 45 37.93 19.81 -14.25
CA ILE A 45 39.28 20.04 -14.82
C ILE A 45 39.95 21.28 -14.19
N VAL A 46 39.19 22.09 -13.45
CA VAL A 46 39.65 23.31 -12.80
C VAL A 46 39.65 23.07 -11.29
N ASP A 47 40.83 23.21 -10.66
CA ASP A 47 41.07 23.11 -9.20
C ASP A 47 40.25 24.09 -8.33
N GLU A 48 39.35 24.88 -8.93
CA GLU A 48 38.56 25.94 -8.28
C GLU A 48 37.08 25.57 -8.05
N ALA A 49 36.60 24.41 -8.53
CA ALA A 49 35.25 23.95 -8.21
C ALA A 49 35.23 23.34 -6.79
N ASP A 50 35.42 24.18 -5.78
CA ASP A 50 35.41 23.80 -4.36
C ASP A 50 33.95 23.58 -3.92
N VAL A 51 33.34 22.53 -4.45
CA VAL A 51 31.94 22.19 -4.19
C VAL A 51 31.84 21.65 -2.77
N ASN A 52 31.21 22.43 -1.90
CA ASN A 52 31.06 22.09 -0.49
C ASN A 52 30.27 20.77 -0.31
N MET A 53 30.98 19.69 0.05
CA MET A 53 30.40 18.37 0.29
C MET A 53 29.25 18.38 1.30
N PRO A 54 29.38 19.02 2.48
CA PRO A 54 28.26 19.22 3.41
C PRO A 54 27.01 19.83 2.76
N LEU A 55 27.17 20.84 1.90
CA LEU A 55 26.04 21.49 1.22
C LEU A 55 25.32 20.50 0.29
N LEU A 56 26.06 19.72 -0.50
CA LEU A 56 25.48 18.69 -1.37
C LEU A 56 24.73 17.63 -0.57
N ILE A 57 25.31 17.15 0.52
CA ILE A 57 24.65 16.19 1.42
C ILE A 57 23.32 16.77 1.94
N ILE A 58 23.33 18.01 2.42
CA ILE A 58 22.11 18.67 2.92
C ILE A 58 21.05 18.76 1.81
N ILE A 59 21.44 19.17 0.60
CA ILE A 59 20.52 19.28 -0.54
C ILE A 59 19.88 17.92 -0.86
N PHE A 60 20.68 16.86 -0.96
CA PHE A 60 20.17 15.52 -1.29
C PHE A 60 19.30 14.92 -0.18
N VAL A 61 19.67 15.12 1.09
CA VAL A 61 18.84 14.70 2.23
C VAL A 61 17.50 15.45 2.21
N CYS A 62 17.51 16.77 2.06
CA CYS A 62 16.29 17.56 1.95
C CYS A 62 15.44 17.10 0.76
N MET A 63 16.04 16.90 -0.41
CA MET A 63 15.34 16.44 -1.60
C MET A 63 14.64 15.09 -1.38
N LEU A 64 15.35 14.11 -0.81
CA LEU A 64 14.75 12.80 -0.54
C LEU A 64 13.63 12.89 0.49
N VAL A 65 13.84 13.57 1.61
CA VAL A 65 12.79 13.71 2.64
C VAL A 65 11.56 14.42 2.05
N PHE A 66 11.73 15.54 1.34
CA PHE A 66 10.58 16.28 0.81
C PHE A 66 9.81 15.53 -0.29
N LEU A 67 10.51 14.76 -1.13
CA LEU A 67 9.89 14.03 -2.23
C LEU A 67 9.37 12.66 -1.80
N TRP A 68 10.14 11.90 -1.00
CA TRP A 68 9.86 10.50 -0.72
C TRP A 68 8.98 10.30 0.50
N THR A 69 9.18 11.05 1.59
CA THR A 69 8.38 10.88 2.83
C THR A 69 6.86 10.89 2.57
N PRO A 70 6.26 11.82 1.79
CA PRO A 70 4.82 11.83 1.56
C PRO A 70 4.33 10.74 0.59
N LEU A 71 5.23 10.10 -0.17
CA LEU A 71 4.90 8.99 -1.06
C LEU A 71 4.69 7.68 -0.29
N TRP A 72 5.30 7.55 0.89
CA TRP A 72 5.13 6.37 1.75
C TRP A 72 3.80 6.33 2.48
N MET A 73 3.14 7.48 2.63
CA MET A 73 1.90 7.55 3.39
C MET A 73 0.81 6.71 2.72
N PRO A 74 0.09 5.87 3.50
CA PRO A 74 -0.97 5.05 2.95
C PRO A 74 -2.07 5.97 2.43
N GLN A 75 -2.56 5.67 1.23
CA GLN A 75 -3.51 6.50 0.49
C GLN A 75 -4.55 5.62 -0.19
N GLY A 76 -5.83 5.98 -0.09
CA GLY A 76 -6.92 5.22 -0.70
C GLY A 76 -6.98 3.77 -0.22
N GLN A 77 -6.57 3.53 1.03
CA GLN A 77 -6.45 2.20 1.62
C GLN A 77 -7.40 2.05 2.79
N VAL A 78 -7.89 0.83 2.97
CA VAL A 78 -8.68 0.47 4.14
C VAL A 78 -7.78 0.46 5.37
N TYR A 79 -8.19 1.19 6.41
CA TYR A 79 -7.53 1.25 7.70
C TYR A 79 -8.00 0.12 8.62
N ASP A 80 -9.31 -0.16 8.63
CA ASP A 80 -9.96 -1.11 9.53
C ASP A 80 -11.32 -1.49 8.94
N ILE A 81 -11.84 -2.68 9.24
CA ILE A 81 -13.21 -3.07 8.88
C ILE A 81 -13.87 -3.60 10.15
N ASN A 82 -15.06 -3.09 10.43
CA ASN A 82 -15.92 -3.56 11.51
C ASN A 82 -17.19 -4.14 10.89
N ASP A 83 -17.99 -4.83 11.71
CA ASP A 83 -19.23 -5.46 11.30
C ASP A 83 -20.20 -4.50 10.59
N ASP A 84 -20.21 -3.22 10.93
CA ASP A 84 -21.12 -2.24 10.33
C ASP A 84 -20.45 -1.31 9.31
N ASN A 85 -19.13 -1.13 9.39
CA ASN A 85 -18.44 -0.01 8.73
C ASN A 85 -17.04 -0.39 8.24
N ILE A 86 -16.65 0.18 7.11
CA ILE A 86 -15.27 0.20 6.61
C ILE A 86 -14.64 1.54 6.97
N LYS A 87 -13.47 1.52 7.60
CA LYS A 87 -12.67 2.71 7.84
C LYS A 87 -11.60 2.82 6.77
N VAL A 88 -11.50 3.97 6.12
CA VAL A 88 -10.61 4.20 4.98
C VAL A 88 -9.73 5.41 5.26
N ILE A 89 -8.50 5.39 4.76
CA ILE A 89 -7.66 6.58 4.63
C ILE A 89 -7.90 7.13 3.22
N PRO A 90 -8.57 8.28 3.07
CA PRO A 90 -8.85 8.88 1.78
C PRO A 90 -7.58 9.15 0.95
N GLN A 91 -7.77 9.39 -0.34
CA GLN A 91 -6.69 9.88 -1.18
C GLN A 91 -6.43 11.36 -0.88
N TYR A 92 -5.35 11.63 -0.14
CA TYR A 92 -4.97 12.97 0.23
C TYR A 92 -3.95 13.59 -0.72
N HIS A 93 -4.07 14.90 -0.96
CA HIS A 93 -3.02 15.70 -1.58
C HIS A 93 -1.75 15.71 -0.73
N ILE A 94 -0.59 15.91 -1.36
CA ILE A 94 0.74 15.89 -0.73
C ILE A 94 0.82 16.80 0.52
N SER A 95 0.19 17.99 0.47
CA SER A 95 0.17 18.92 1.61
C SER A 95 -0.54 18.34 2.83
N THR A 96 -1.66 17.66 2.64
CA THR A 96 -2.38 16.98 3.72
C THR A 96 -1.60 15.78 4.23
N ARG A 97 -0.85 15.07 3.37
CA ARG A 97 0.02 13.97 3.82
C ARG A 97 1.09 14.44 4.80
N TRP A 98 1.71 15.58 4.55
CA TRP A 98 2.63 16.20 5.51
C TRP A 98 1.96 16.52 6.85
N LYS A 99 0.72 17.00 6.83
CA LYS A 99 -0.06 17.22 8.06
C LYS A 99 -0.27 15.91 8.83
N ILE A 100 -0.59 14.82 8.13
CA ILE A 100 -0.76 13.50 8.76
C ILE A 100 0.57 13.03 9.36
N ILE A 101 1.68 13.11 8.61
CA ILE A 101 3.01 12.70 9.08
C ILE A 101 3.37 13.45 10.36
N LEU A 102 3.27 14.77 10.35
CA LEU A 102 3.56 15.62 11.52
C LEU A 102 2.62 15.28 12.69
N TYR A 103 1.33 15.06 12.41
CA TYR A 103 0.37 14.69 13.43
C TYR A 103 0.71 13.33 14.08
N VAL A 104 1.03 12.31 13.29
CA VAL A 104 1.43 10.98 13.79
C VAL A 104 2.75 11.08 14.58
N LEU A 105 3.71 11.87 14.12
CA LEU A 105 4.96 12.11 14.86
C LEU A 105 4.68 12.75 16.23
N CYS A 106 3.75 13.69 16.32
CA CYS A 106 3.39 14.37 17.58
C CYS A 106 2.49 13.54 18.50
N LYS A 107 1.46 12.89 17.96
CA LYS A 107 0.35 12.28 18.72
C LYS A 107 0.33 10.75 18.66
N ASN A 108 1.11 10.14 17.76
CA ASN A 108 1.13 8.70 17.51
C ASN A 108 -0.27 8.14 17.22
N ASP A 109 -1.05 8.88 16.45
CA ASP A 109 -2.43 8.56 16.08
C ASP A 109 -2.72 9.06 14.67
N ILE A 110 -3.66 8.42 13.98
CA ILE A 110 -4.15 8.75 12.63
C ILE A 110 -5.68 8.90 12.55
N PHE A 111 -6.43 8.62 13.64
CA PHE A 111 -7.91 8.67 13.65
C PHE A 111 -8.55 9.93 13.06
N PRO A 112 -8.02 11.16 13.24
CA PRO A 112 -8.63 12.36 12.65
C PRO A 112 -8.65 12.39 11.12
N PHE A 113 -7.85 11.53 10.47
CA PHE A 113 -7.70 11.47 9.01
C PHE A 113 -8.31 10.18 8.44
N ILE A 114 -9.14 9.50 9.22
CA ILE A 114 -9.82 8.28 8.82
C ILE A 114 -11.29 8.60 8.59
N GLU A 115 -11.78 8.21 7.43
CA GLU A 115 -13.19 8.26 7.09
C GLU A 115 -13.86 6.93 7.44
N THR A 116 -15.05 6.99 8.05
CA THR A 116 -15.84 5.80 8.37
C THR A 116 -17.02 5.72 7.42
N MET A 117 -17.06 4.67 6.62
CA MET A 117 -18.06 4.41 5.59
C MET A 117 -18.94 3.23 6.01
N PRO A 118 -20.27 3.40 6.13
CA PRO A 118 -21.15 2.29 6.47
C PRO A 118 -21.25 1.28 5.32
N LEU A 119 -21.33 0.00 5.65
CA LEU A 119 -21.40 -1.07 4.64
C LEU A 119 -22.62 -0.93 3.72
N SER A 120 -23.72 -0.43 4.27
CA SER A 120 -24.96 -0.14 3.54
C SER A 120 -24.81 0.94 2.45
N SER A 121 -23.70 1.70 2.44
CA SER A 121 -23.46 2.74 1.44
C SER A 121 -22.81 2.23 0.16
N PHE A 122 -22.27 1.00 0.15
CA PHE A 122 -21.66 0.42 -1.03
C PHE A 122 -22.72 -0.13 -1.98
N THR A 123 -22.58 0.17 -3.27
CA THR A 123 -23.51 -0.25 -4.32
C THR A 123 -23.14 -1.60 -4.94
N GLY A 124 -21.89 -2.04 -4.75
CA GLY A 124 -21.38 -3.31 -5.24
C GLY A 124 -19.86 -3.38 -5.16
N GLY A 125 -19.30 -4.50 -5.60
CA GLY A 125 -17.86 -4.71 -5.70
C GLY A 125 -17.49 -5.40 -7.01
N LYS A 126 -16.23 -5.29 -7.41
CA LYS A 126 -15.69 -6.00 -8.56
C LYS A 126 -14.27 -6.45 -8.32
N PHE A 127 -14.01 -7.71 -8.67
CA PHE A 127 -12.66 -8.23 -8.78
C PHE A 127 -11.99 -7.77 -10.08
N SER A 128 -10.75 -7.37 -9.92
CA SER A 128 -9.84 -7.00 -10.98
C SER A 128 -8.47 -7.59 -10.68
N VAL A 129 -7.71 -7.82 -11.75
CA VAL A 129 -6.33 -8.27 -11.66
C VAL A 129 -5.49 -7.23 -12.36
N ASP A 130 -4.55 -6.65 -11.63
CA ASP A 130 -3.54 -5.77 -12.19
C ASP A 130 -2.25 -6.56 -12.40
N ARG A 131 -1.73 -6.51 -13.63
CA ARG A 131 -0.43 -7.07 -13.99
C ARG A 131 0.62 -5.97 -13.99
N HIS A 132 1.74 -6.17 -13.32
CA HIS A 132 2.83 -5.20 -13.21
C HIS A 132 4.18 -5.82 -13.59
N ALA A 133 5.17 -4.98 -13.88
CA ALA A 133 6.55 -5.40 -13.97
C ALA A 133 7.00 -5.89 -12.59
N GLY A 134 7.10 -7.20 -12.41
CA GLY A 134 7.54 -7.80 -11.14
C GLY A 134 8.90 -7.22 -10.73
N SER A 135 9.00 -6.77 -9.49
CA SER A 135 10.25 -6.34 -8.86
C SER A 135 10.54 -7.21 -7.66
N TRP A 136 11.73 -7.10 -7.06
CA TRP A 136 12.25 -7.98 -6.01
C TRP A 136 11.34 -8.18 -4.77
N ALA A 137 10.27 -7.40 -4.61
CA ALA A 137 9.29 -7.54 -3.51
C ALA A 137 7.81 -7.53 -3.95
N TYR A 138 7.53 -7.54 -5.26
CA TYR A 138 6.17 -7.48 -5.81
C TYR A 138 5.91 -8.64 -6.76
N SER A 139 4.77 -9.32 -6.55
CA SER A 139 4.22 -10.27 -7.50
C SER A 139 3.96 -9.61 -8.86
N ARG A 140 4.09 -10.39 -9.94
CA ARG A 140 3.72 -9.91 -11.29
C ARG A 140 2.23 -9.58 -11.42
N TYR A 141 1.42 -10.04 -10.48
CA TYR A 141 -0.02 -9.87 -10.46
C TYR A 141 -0.48 -9.42 -9.07
N THR A 142 -1.39 -8.46 -9.03
CA THR A 142 -2.08 -8.02 -7.82
C THR A 142 -3.58 -8.22 -8.05
N TYR A 143 -4.24 -8.94 -7.16
CA TYR A 143 -5.69 -8.98 -7.13
C TYR A 143 -6.22 -7.73 -6.44
N LEU A 144 -7.31 -7.18 -6.95
CA LEU A 144 -7.93 -5.98 -6.44
C LEU A 144 -9.43 -6.20 -6.35
N LEU A 145 -9.98 -6.18 -5.14
CA LEU A 145 -11.41 -5.99 -4.93
C LEU A 145 -11.69 -4.50 -4.84
N THR A 146 -12.37 -3.95 -5.84
CA THR A 146 -12.85 -2.56 -5.82
C THR A 146 -14.28 -2.55 -5.31
N LEU A 147 -14.53 -1.88 -4.19
CA LEU A 147 -15.86 -1.61 -3.67
C LEU A 147 -16.31 -0.23 -4.18
N TYR A 148 -17.49 -0.19 -4.78
CA TYR A 148 -18.08 1.01 -5.34
C TYR A 148 -19.00 1.68 -4.34
N GLN A 149 -18.74 2.96 -4.10
CA GLN A 149 -19.60 3.89 -3.43
C GLN A 149 -19.87 5.04 -4.40
N LYS A 150 -21.04 5.69 -4.33
CA LYS A 150 -21.51 6.66 -5.36
C LYS A 150 -20.41 7.50 -6.01
N ASP A 151 -19.61 8.16 -5.19
CA ASP A 151 -18.56 9.10 -5.64
C ASP A 151 -17.13 8.61 -5.35
N HIS A 152 -16.96 7.40 -4.78
CA HIS A 152 -15.66 6.91 -4.31
C HIS A 152 -15.44 5.42 -4.62
N GLU A 153 -14.21 5.07 -4.97
CA GLU A 153 -13.76 3.69 -5.11
C GLU A 153 -12.86 3.33 -3.93
N VAL A 154 -13.21 2.27 -3.20
CA VAL A 154 -12.36 1.71 -2.14
C VAL A 154 -11.69 0.46 -2.68
N LYS A 155 -10.36 0.44 -2.71
CA LYS A 155 -9.58 -0.66 -3.29
C LYS A 155 -8.93 -1.50 -2.20
N LEU A 156 -9.24 -2.78 -2.22
CA LEU A 156 -8.62 -3.82 -1.41
C LEU A 156 -7.67 -4.60 -2.32
N ALA A 157 -6.36 -4.30 -2.23
CA ALA A 157 -5.34 -5.14 -2.87
C ALA A 157 -5.28 -6.52 -2.19
N ILE A 158 -4.77 -7.54 -2.89
CA ILE A 158 -4.59 -8.94 -2.47
C ILE A 158 -3.36 -9.51 -3.26
N ASN A 159 -2.24 -9.92 -2.62
CA ASN A 159 -1.10 -10.59 -3.31
C ASN A 159 -1.33 -12.09 -3.46
N PRO A 160 -1.05 -12.67 -4.64
CA PRO A 160 -1.05 -14.12 -4.88
C PRO A 160 0.14 -14.95 -4.35
N MET A 161 1.32 -14.38 -4.04
CA MET A 161 2.60 -15.14 -4.08
C MET A 161 2.80 -16.29 -3.08
N ASP A 162 2.13 -16.32 -1.92
CA ASP A 162 2.47 -17.31 -0.87
C ASP A 162 1.36 -18.35 -0.59
N ASN A 163 0.43 -18.62 -1.53
CA ASN A 163 -0.85 -19.32 -1.21
C ASN A 163 -1.55 -18.70 0.01
N GLY A 164 -1.26 -17.42 0.22
CA GLY A 164 -1.40 -16.66 1.44
C GLY A 164 -1.16 -15.20 1.06
N VAL A 165 -2.03 -14.32 1.54
CA VAL A 165 -2.11 -12.96 1.03
C VAL A 165 -1.13 -12.07 1.78
N LEU A 166 -0.02 -11.78 1.13
CA LEU A 166 0.65 -10.52 1.43
C LEU A 166 -0.19 -9.40 0.83
N LEU A 167 -0.29 -8.25 1.47
CA LEU A 167 -0.96 -7.09 0.87
C LEU A 167 0.11 -6.10 0.44
N PRO A 168 0.57 -6.14 -0.82
CA PRO A 168 1.50 -5.16 -1.34
C PRO A 168 0.60 -3.99 -1.70
N ALA A 169 0.56 -3.01 -0.82
CA ALA A 169 0.08 -1.71 -1.21
C ALA A 169 0.87 -1.24 -2.43
N GLY A 170 0.21 -1.12 -3.58
CA GLY A 170 0.80 -0.54 -4.78
C GLY A 170 1.32 0.87 -4.50
N ARG A 171 2.38 1.24 -5.24
CA ARG A 171 3.09 2.54 -5.24
C ARG A 171 3.13 3.23 -3.87
N GLY A 172 3.97 2.69 -3.01
CA GLY A 172 4.44 3.37 -1.79
C GLY A 172 3.50 3.31 -0.60
N GLY A 173 2.34 2.68 -0.65
CA GLY A 173 1.48 2.56 0.53
C GLY A 173 1.94 1.47 1.52
N PHE A 174 1.36 1.49 2.73
CA PHE A 174 1.69 0.53 3.79
C PHE A 174 0.99 -0.82 3.63
N VAL A 175 1.72 -1.87 4.02
CA VAL A 175 1.32 -3.28 3.96
C VAL A 175 0.23 -3.59 4.97
N PHE A 176 -0.91 -4.10 4.49
CA PHE A 176 -1.97 -4.64 5.33
C PHE A 176 -1.55 -6.06 5.75
N SER A 177 -0.77 -6.15 6.83
CA SER A 177 -0.18 -7.41 7.30
C SER A 177 -1.15 -8.18 8.20
N GLY A 178 -2.06 -8.94 7.60
CA GLY A 178 -3.06 -9.73 8.35
C GLY A 178 -3.46 -11.05 7.70
N TYR A 179 -3.72 -11.07 6.40
CA TYR A 179 -4.37 -12.20 5.75
C TYR A 179 -3.40 -13.22 5.18
N LYS A 180 -2.80 -14.00 6.06
CA LYS A 180 -1.79 -14.96 5.61
C LYS A 180 -2.39 -16.16 4.88
N SER A 181 -3.71 -16.34 4.83
CA SER A 181 -4.33 -17.56 4.29
C SER A 181 -5.40 -17.29 3.21
N ARG A 182 -5.64 -18.29 2.34
CA ARG A 182 -6.76 -18.27 1.37
C ARG A 182 -8.12 -18.15 2.07
N GLU A 183 -8.24 -18.80 3.23
CA GLU A 183 -9.44 -18.84 4.04
C GLU A 183 -9.87 -17.43 4.47
N ASP A 184 -8.89 -16.59 4.84
CA ASP A 184 -9.13 -15.20 5.17
C ASP A 184 -9.79 -14.42 4.01
N ILE A 185 -9.33 -14.58 2.76
CA ILE A 185 -9.95 -13.90 1.62
C ILE A 185 -11.37 -14.40 1.42
N CYS A 186 -11.58 -15.72 1.43
CA CYS A 186 -12.91 -16.30 1.31
C CYS A 186 -13.85 -15.75 2.39
N ASN A 187 -13.34 -15.54 3.60
CA ASN A 187 -14.10 -15.00 4.71
C ASN A 187 -14.41 -13.51 4.53
N ILE A 188 -13.49 -12.70 4.01
CA ILE A 188 -13.78 -11.30 3.62
C ILE A 188 -14.86 -11.26 2.53
N MET A 189 -14.83 -12.19 1.58
CA MET A 189 -15.85 -12.24 0.53
C MET A 189 -17.22 -12.58 1.09
N LYS A 190 -17.29 -13.62 1.93
CA LYS A 190 -18.52 -13.97 2.66
C LYS A 190 -19.02 -12.80 3.49
N PHE A 191 -18.11 -12.07 4.14
CA PHE A 191 -18.46 -10.90 4.93
C PHE A 191 -19.19 -9.85 4.08
N PHE A 192 -18.67 -9.48 2.91
CA PHE A 192 -19.33 -8.51 2.04
C PHE A 192 -20.63 -9.05 1.43
N GLU A 193 -20.69 -10.34 1.08
CA GLU A 193 -21.92 -10.99 0.60
C GLU A 193 -23.04 -10.98 1.65
N ILE A 194 -22.73 -11.26 2.92
CA ILE A 194 -23.69 -11.20 4.04
C ILE A 194 -24.26 -9.79 4.19
N HIS A 195 -23.45 -8.77 3.92
CA HIS A 195 -23.86 -7.36 3.94
C HIS A 195 -24.52 -6.89 2.63
N GLN A 196 -24.98 -7.83 1.79
CA GLN A 196 -25.70 -7.57 0.53
C GLN A 196 -24.90 -6.80 -0.52
N ILE A 197 -23.56 -6.78 -0.41
CA ILE A 197 -22.70 -6.19 -1.42
C ILE A 197 -22.50 -7.22 -2.51
N LYS A 198 -23.09 -6.98 -3.69
CA LYS A 198 -22.91 -7.84 -4.85
C LYS A 198 -21.49 -7.68 -5.41
N ILE A 199 -20.72 -8.77 -5.42
CA ILE A 199 -19.36 -8.79 -5.97
C ILE A 199 -19.37 -9.44 -7.37
N ASP A 200 -18.90 -8.70 -8.37
CA ASP A 200 -18.62 -9.20 -9.71
C ASP A 200 -17.25 -9.88 -9.73
N ASP A 201 -17.20 -11.18 -10.06
CA ASP A 201 -15.98 -11.99 -10.12
C ASP A 201 -15.73 -12.53 -11.53
N PRO A 202 -15.28 -11.67 -12.47
CA PRO A 202 -15.11 -12.04 -13.88
C PRO A 202 -14.01 -13.08 -14.14
N TYR A 203 -13.18 -13.37 -13.13
CA TYR A 203 -12.07 -14.32 -13.23
C TYR A 203 -12.29 -15.57 -12.36
N TYR A 204 -13.50 -15.77 -11.80
CA TYR A 204 -13.85 -16.90 -10.95
C TYR A 204 -12.84 -17.12 -9.79
N MET A 205 -12.32 -16.02 -9.26
CA MET A 205 -11.32 -16.01 -8.20
C MET A 205 -11.82 -16.66 -6.93
N ILE A 206 -13.08 -16.43 -6.57
CA ILE A 206 -13.69 -17.00 -5.37
C ILE A 206 -13.66 -18.53 -5.43
N ASP A 207 -13.97 -19.11 -6.59
CA ASP A 207 -14.00 -20.56 -6.77
C ASP A 207 -12.58 -21.14 -6.83
N ALA A 208 -11.65 -20.42 -7.46
CA ALA A 208 -10.24 -20.77 -7.40
C ALA A 208 -9.69 -20.74 -5.95
N LEU A 209 -10.09 -19.77 -5.12
CA LEU A 209 -9.65 -19.66 -3.72
C LEU A 209 -10.13 -20.82 -2.85
N LYS A 210 -11.37 -21.30 -3.09
CA LYS A 210 -11.96 -22.43 -2.35
C LYS A 210 -11.25 -23.75 -2.61
N ASN A 211 -10.62 -23.92 -3.78
CA ASN A 211 -9.88 -25.13 -4.09
C ASN A 211 -8.41 -25.01 -3.63
N PRO A 212 -7.97 -25.78 -2.61
CA PRO A 212 -6.61 -25.69 -2.09
C PRO A 212 -5.54 -26.17 -3.09
N ASP A 213 -5.91 -26.99 -4.07
CA ASP A 213 -4.98 -27.55 -5.06
C ASP A 213 -4.60 -26.54 -6.15
N ILE A 214 -5.35 -25.44 -6.28
CA ILE A 214 -5.09 -24.41 -7.30
C ILE A 214 -4.05 -23.43 -6.78
N VAL A 215 -2.86 -23.42 -7.38
CA VAL A 215 -1.86 -22.36 -7.14
C VAL A 215 -2.32 -21.08 -7.82
N MET A 216 -2.53 -20.02 -7.02
CA MET A 216 -3.17 -18.80 -7.52
C MET A 216 -2.37 -18.04 -8.55
N TYR A 217 -1.05 -18.05 -8.39
CA TYR A 217 -0.14 -17.45 -9.36
C TYR A 217 -0.25 -18.13 -10.73
N ASP A 218 -0.22 -19.46 -10.76
CA ASP A 218 -0.32 -20.25 -12.00
C ASP A 218 -1.68 -20.10 -12.65
N TYR A 219 -2.75 -20.05 -11.85
CA TYR A 219 -4.10 -19.78 -12.32
C TYR A 219 -4.19 -18.43 -13.05
N LEU A 220 -3.63 -17.37 -12.45
CA LEU A 220 -3.59 -16.06 -13.10
C LEU A 220 -2.78 -16.01 -14.38
N GLU A 221 -1.66 -16.73 -14.42
CA GLU A 221 -0.85 -16.83 -15.63
C GLU A 221 -1.63 -17.50 -16.77
N SER A 222 -2.46 -18.50 -16.45
CA SER A 222 -3.34 -19.18 -17.41
C SER A 222 -4.45 -18.30 -18.00
N LEU A 223 -4.87 -17.24 -17.29
CA LEU A 223 -5.94 -16.34 -17.72
C LEU A 223 -5.52 -15.36 -18.83
N HIS A 224 -4.25 -15.38 -19.27
CA HIS A 224 -3.71 -14.53 -20.34
C HIS A 224 -4.05 -13.03 -20.22
N ILE A 225 -4.05 -12.51 -18.99
CA ILE A 225 -4.42 -11.13 -18.70
C ILE A 225 -3.44 -10.17 -19.38
N LYS A 226 -3.99 -9.24 -20.18
CA LYS A 226 -3.22 -8.25 -20.96
C LYS A 226 -2.39 -7.35 -20.05
N ILE A 227 -1.15 -7.09 -20.46
CA ILE A 227 -0.25 -6.14 -19.79
C ILE A 227 -0.82 -4.73 -20.00
N ARG A 228 -1.09 -4.01 -18.90
CA ARG A 228 -1.26 -2.54 -18.94
C ARG A 228 0.11 -1.94 -18.66
N TYR A 229 0.70 -1.30 -19.68
CA TYR A 229 1.91 -0.50 -19.57
C TYR A 229 1.59 0.86 -18.95
#